data_AF-A0A976HGK5-F1
#
_entry.id   AF-A0A976HGK5-F1
#
_cell.length_a   1.000
_cell.length_b   1.000
_cell.length_c   1.000
_cell.angle_alpha   90.00
_cell.angle_beta   90.00
_cell.angle_gamma   90.00
#
_symmetry.space_group_name_H-M   'P 1'
#
loop_
_entity.id
_entity.type
_entity.pdbx_description
1 polymer ?
#
loop_
_entity_poly.entity_id
_entity_poly.type
_entity_poly.pdbx_seq_one_letter_code
_entity_poly.pdbx_strand_id
1 'polypeptide(L)'
;LTPAKMVAIVVATAGVVILSTKSETTRGMLRDWGPAATGLLAGLLFGVAAIGFRGGILNLADGGFLIRASTILVLSLALQSAMLLAWLAVFDRRAVTASFGVWRTSLLAGFLGAFASQFWFIGFSLTTAANVRTLALVEVIMALGVSAYVLRQPVTRRQKVGMAVIVLGVGLLLSAQRPL
;
A
#
# COMPACT_ATOMS: atom_id res chain seq x y z
N LEU A 1 20.14 7.85 5.34
CA LEU A 1 19.34 8.32 4.19
C LEU A 1 20.13 9.41 3.48
N THR A 2 20.20 9.39 2.15
CA THR A 2 20.85 10.50 1.40
C THR A 2 19.87 11.67 1.23
N PRO A 3 20.34 12.93 1.19
CA PRO A 3 19.48 14.12 1.02
C PRO A 3 18.55 14.03 -0.20
N ALA A 4 19.05 13.45 -1.29
CA ALA A 4 18.27 13.20 -2.51
C ALA A 4 17.06 12.29 -2.29
N LYS A 5 17.17 11.28 -1.41
CA LYS A 5 16.06 10.38 -1.09
C LYS A 5 14.97 11.10 -0.28
N MET A 6 15.35 12.05 0.59
CA MET A 6 14.38 12.86 1.33
C MET A 6 13.61 13.80 0.42
N VAL A 7 14.29 14.46 -0.52
CA VAL A 7 13.63 15.32 -1.52
C VAL A 7 12.65 14.52 -2.37
N ALA A 8 13.05 13.33 -2.82
CA ALA A 8 12.17 12.48 -3.63
C ALA A 8 10.94 11.97 -2.85
N ILE A 9 11.08 11.68 -1.54
CA ILE A 9 9.93 11.37 -0.66
C ILE A 9 8.98 12.57 -0.59
N VAL A 10 9.49 13.78 -0.32
CA VAL A 10 8.66 14.99 -0.23
C VAL A 10 7.91 15.26 -1.54
N VAL A 11 8.59 15.11 -2.69
CA VAL A 11 7.98 15.28 -4.02
C VAL A 11 6.91 14.23 -4.29
N ALA A 12 7.16 12.95 -3.98
CA ALA A 12 6.18 11.88 -4.14
C ALA A 12 4.96 12.06 -3.23
N THR A 13 5.18 12.44 -1.96
CA THR A 13 4.10 12.77 -1.02
C THR A 13 3.27 13.94 -1.52
N ALA A 14 3.89 15.00 -2.03
CA ALA A 14 3.18 16.14 -2.62
C ALA A 14 2.33 15.72 -3.83
N GLY A 15 2.84 14.85 -4.71
CA GLY A 15 2.08 14.30 -5.84
C GLY A 15 0.82 13.55 -5.42
N VAL A 16 0.91 12.71 -4.38
CA VAL A 16 -0.24 12.02 -3.80
C VAL A 16 -1.25 13.00 -3.21
N VAL A 17 -0.81 14.00 -2.45
CA VAL A 17 -1.68 15.05 -1.89
C VAL A 17 -2.42 15.80 -3.00
N ILE A 18 -1.72 16.19 -4.08
CA ILE A 18 -2.33 16.86 -5.22
C ILE A 18 -3.39 15.98 -5.90
N LEU A 19 -3.12 14.69 -6.08
CA LEU A 19 -4.05 13.73 -6.67
C LEU A 19 -5.29 13.51 -5.79
N SER A 20 -5.11 13.47 -4.47
CA SER A 20 -6.18 13.25 -3.48
C SER A 20 -7.01 14.51 -3.19
N THR A 21 -6.51 15.71 -3.51
CA THR A 21 -7.26 16.97 -3.32
C THR A 21 -8.28 17.17 -4.44
N LYS A 22 -9.53 16.74 -4.24
CA LYS A 22 -10.70 17.23 -4.99
C LYS A 22 -11.29 18.43 -4.25
N SER A 23 -11.74 19.47 -4.96
CA SER A 23 -12.29 20.71 -4.34
C SER A 23 -13.41 20.46 -3.33
N GLU A 24 -14.28 19.47 -3.57
CA GLU A 24 -15.32 19.05 -2.62
C GLU A 24 -14.75 18.24 -1.44
N THR A 25 -13.84 17.30 -1.70
CA THR A 25 -13.20 16.45 -0.68
C THR A 25 -12.32 17.25 0.28
N THR A 26 -11.56 18.23 -0.23
CA THR A 26 -10.69 19.09 0.60
C THR A 26 -11.49 20.02 1.50
N ARG A 27 -12.64 20.53 1.04
CA ARG A 27 -13.52 21.38 1.86
C ARG A 27 -14.22 20.57 2.97
N GLY A 28 -14.55 19.30 2.71
CA GLY A 28 -15.02 18.34 3.70
C GLY A 28 -13.94 17.89 4.70
N MET A 29 -12.71 17.58 4.23
CA MET A 29 -11.59 17.20 5.10
C MET A 29 -11.07 18.34 5.98
N LEU A 30 -11.12 19.58 5.52
CA LEU A 30 -10.77 20.75 6.32
C LEU A 30 -11.82 21.07 7.40
N ARG A 31 -13.07 20.64 7.18
CA ARG A 31 -14.18 20.80 8.12
C ARG A 31 -14.20 19.67 9.15
N ASP A 32 -13.89 18.44 8.75
CA ASP A 32 -13.79 17.26 9.61
C ASP A 32 -12.38 16.63 9.52
N TRP A 33 -11.51 16.99 10.47
CA TRP A 33 -10.12 16.50 10.53
C TRP A 33 -10.00 15.03 10.95
N GLY A 34 -11.02 14.46 11.59
CA GLY A 34 -11.00 13.10 12.14
C GLY A 34 -10.65 12.01 11.09
N PRO A 35 -11.41 11.89 9.99
CA PRO A 35 -11.14 10.90 8.94
C PRO A 35 -9.78 11.08 8.24
N ALA A 36 -9.33 12.34 8.08
CA ALA A 36 -8.03 12.63 7.50
C ALA A 36 -6.89 12.17 8.42
N ALA A 37 -7.02 12.43 9.73
CA ALA A 37 -6.04 12.03 10.73
C ALA A 37 -5.96 10.50 10.87
N THR A 38 -7.08 9.79 10.90
CA THR A 38 -7.09 8.33 10.99
C THR A 38 -6.51 7.68 9.74
N GLY A 39 -6.79 8.23 8.55
CA GLY A 39 -6.15 7.77 7.30
C GLY A 39 -4.64 7.99 7.28
N LEU A 40 -4.17 9.17 7.74
CA LEU A 40 -2.73 9.46 7.84
C LEU A 40 -2.03 8.54 8.84
N LEU A 41 -2.66 8.33 10.00
CA LEU A 41 -2.16 7.42 11.03
C LEU A 41 -2.10 5.98 10.51
N ALA A 42 -3.14 5.50 9.80
CA ALA A 42 -3.14 4.19 9.18
C ALA A 42 -2.00 4.04 8.17
N GLY A 43 -1.76 5.04 7.33
CA GLY A 43 -0.63 5.07 6.39
C GLY A 43 0.73 5.02 7.08
N LEU A 44 0.90 5.78 8.18
CA LEU A 44 2.12 5.77 8.99
C LEU A 44 2.36 4.38 9.60
N LEU A 45 1.35 3.82 10.27
CA LEU A 45 1.44 2.51 10.90
C LEU A 45 1.71 1.41 9.87
N PHE A 46 1.13 1.49 8.68
CA PHE A 46 1.40 0.57 7.58
C PHE A 46 2.83 0.67 7.06
N GLY A 47 3.40 1.89 7.02
CA GLY A 47 4.81 2.11 6.70
C GLY A 47 5.74 1.48 7.73
N VAL A 48 5.46 1.67 9.03
CA VAL A 48 6.19 1.04 10.13
C VAL A 48 6.10 -0.48 10.05
N ALA A 49 4.91 -1.02 9.80
CA ALA A 49 4.70 -2.46 9.63
C ALA A 49 5.55 -3.03 8.48
N ALA A 50 5.67 -2.33 7.35
CA ALA A 50 6.51 -2.78 6.22
C ALA A 50 8.00 -2.88 6.58
N ILE A 51 8.51 -1.97 7.42
CA ILE A 51 9.88 -2.05 7.95
C ILE A 51 10.00 -3.25 8.89
N GLY A 52 9.00 -3.45 9.76
CA GLY A 52 8.92 -4.61 10.65
C GLY A 52 8.90 -5.95 9.90
N PHE A 53 8.13 -6.07 8.82
CA PHE A 53 8.08 -7.28 7.99
C PHE A 53 9.45 -7.59 7.38
N ARG A 54 10.13 -6.60 6.79
CA ARG A 54 11.50 -6.81 6.30
C ARG A 54 12.46 -7.19 7.42
N GLY A 55 12.35 -6.54 8.58
CA GLY A 55 13.11 -6.91 9.78
C GLY A 55 12.92 -8.38 10.16
N GLY A 56 11.67 -8.84 10.23
CA GLY A 56 11.35 -10.25 10.53
C GLY A 56 11.87 -11.22 9.47
N ILE A 57 11.76 -10.87 8.18
CA ILE A 57 12.27 -11.69 7.07
C ILE A 57 13.79 -11.87 7.19
N LEU A 58 14.53 -10.82 7.55
CA LEU A 58 15.99 -10.87 7.65
C LEU A 58 16.50 -11.59 8.91
N ASN A 59 15.72 -11.59 9.99
CA ASN A 59 16.09 -12.21 11.28
C ASN A 59 15.68 -13.68 11.41
N LEU A 60 14.98 -14.25 10.42
CA LEU A 60 14.71 -15.68 10.41
C LEU A 60 16.01 -16.47 10.24
N ALA A 61 16.31 -17.37 11.18
CA ALA A 61 17.57 -18.12 11.21
C ALA A 61 17.77 -18.95 9.94
N ASP A 62 16.72 -19.64 9.48
CA ASP A 62 16.80 -20.65 8.42
C ASP A 62 15.88 -20.36 7.23
N GLY A 63 16.22 -20.97 6.09
CA GLY A 63 15.44 -20.92 4.85
C GLY A 63 15.92 -19.88 3.83
N GLY A 64 15.70 -20.18 2.54
CA GLY A 64 15.96 -19.23 1.44
C GLY A 64 15.00 -18.04 1.44
N PHE A 65 15.24 -17.07 0.55
CA PHE A 65 14.46 -15.81 0.49
C PHE A 65 12.94 -16.05 0.39
N LEU A 66 12.53 -17.09 -0.34
CA LEU A 66 11.12 -17.44 -0.55
C LEU A 66 10.49 -18.02 0.71
N ILE A 67 11.19 -18.90 1.43
CA ILE A 67 10.70 -19.50 2.68
C ILE A 67 10.53 -18.40 3.73
N ARG A 68 11.55 -17.55 3.92
CA ARG A 68 11.50 -16.45 4.89
C ARG A 68 10.38 -15.45 4.59
N ALA A 69 10.20 -15.08 3.31
CA ALA A 69 9.11 -14.21 2.88
C ALA A 69 7.73 -14.84 3.14
N SER A 70 7.57 -16.12 2.79
CA SER A 70 6.31 -16.85 2.98
C SER A 70 5.95 -17.00 4.46
N THR A 71 6.91 -17.34 5.31
CA THR A 71 6.68 -17.51 6.75
C THR A 71 6.22 -16.21 7.39
N ILE A 72 6.92 -15.10 7.11
CA ILE A 72 6.54 -13.79 7.65
C ILE A 72 5.21 -13.32 7.06
N LEU A 73 4.90 -13.63 5.81
CA LEU A 73 3.58 -13.36 5.22
C LEU A 73 2.48 -14.10 5.97
N VAL A 74 2.61 -15.41 6.15
CA VAL A 74 1.61 -16.24 6.83
C VAL A 74 1.37 -15.75 8.25
N LEU A 75 2.44 -15.48 9.01
CA LEU A 75 2.34 -14.92 10.36
C LEU A 75 1.64 -13.56 10.36
N SER A 76 1.99 -12.69 9.42
CA SER A 76 1.41 -11.35 9.30
C SER A 76 -0.08 -11.40 8.94
N LEU A 77 -0.48 -12.26 8.01
CA LEU A 77 -1.88 -12.45 7.61
C LEU A 77 -2.68 -13.09 8.74
N ALA A 78 -2.13 -14.08 9.44
CA ALA A 78 -2.77 -14.72 10.57
C ALA A 78 -3.03 -13.71 11.70
N LEU A 79 -2.03 -12.89 12.04
CA LEU A 79 -2.16 -11.85 13.06
C LEU A 79 -3.20 -10.80 12.65
N GLN A 80 -3.12 -10.26 11.43
CA GLN A 80 -4.08 -9.28 10.93
C GLN A 80 -5.51 -9.84 10.91
N SER A 81 -5.68 -11.08 10.46
CA SER A 81 -7.00 -11.74 10.42
C SER A 81 -7.54 -11.98 11.82
N ALA A 82 -6.71 -12.43 12.77
CA ALA A 82 -7.11 -12.65 14.15
C ALA A 82 -7.50 -11.33 14.84
N MET A 83 -6.72 -10.25 14.64
CA MET A 83 -7.04 -8.93 15.17
C MET A 83 -8.34 -8.39 14.60
N LEU A 84 -8.55 -8.49 13.28
CA LEU A 84 -9.78 -8.05 12.64
C LEU A 84 -10.99 -8.88 13.10
N LEU A 85 -10.83 -10.19 13.23
CA LEU A 85 -11.88 -11.08 13.71
C LEU A 85 -12.24 -10.79 15.17
N ALA A 86 -11.25 -10.57 16.04
CA ALA A 86 -11.47 -10.19 17.44
C ALA A 86 -12.20 -8.84 17.53
N TRP A 87 -11.78 -7.86 16.73
CA TRP A 87 -12.45 -6.57 16.63
C TRP A 87 -13.91 -6.72 16.22
N LEU A 88 -14.19 -7.45 15.13
CA LEU A 88 -15.56 -7.69 14.68
C LEU A 88 -16.37 -8.50 15.71
N ALA A 89 -15.78 -9.48 16.39
CA ALA A 89 -16.50 -10.23 17.42
C ALA A 89 -16.95 -9.37 18.62
N VAL A 90 -16.19 -8.32 18.95
CA VAL A 90 -16.52 -7.36 20.01
C VAL A 90 -17.51 -6.30 19.55
N PHE A 91 -17.28 -5.70 18.37
CA PHE A 91 -18.03 -4.52 17.92
C PHE A 91 -19.15 -4.83 16.91
N ASP A 92 -19.07 -5.91 16.14
CA ASP A 92 -20.07 -6.28 15.13
C ASP A 92 -20.13 -7.80 14.86
N ARG A 93 -20.84 -8.52 15.73
CA ARG A 93 -21.02 -9.98 15.60
C ARG A 93 -21.82 -10.37 14.35
N ARG A 94 -22.66 -9.48 13.83
CA ARG A 94 -23.46 -9.76 12.62
C ARG A 94 -22.55 -9.83 11.40
N ALA A 95 -21.57 -8.94 11.30
CA ALA A 95 -20.56 -8.99 10.25
C ALA A 95 -19.81 -10.33 10.22
N VAL A 96 -19.44 -10.87 11.39
CA VAL A 96 -18.79 -12.19 11.50
C VAL A 96 -19.68 -13.30 10.91
N THR A 97 -20.95 -13.35 11.30
CA THR A 97 -21.89 -14.35 10.78
C THR A 97 -22.16 -14.17 9.28
N ALA A 98 -22.22 -12.93 8.79
CA ALA A 98 -22.42 -12.63 7.37
C ALA A 98 -21.21 -13.05 6.52
N SER A 99 -19.98 -12.93 7.03
CA SER A 99 -18.77 -13.41 6.35
C SER A 99 -18.83 -14.91 6.03
N PHE A 100 -19.41 -15.72 6.93
CA PHE A 100 -19.61 -17.15 6.67
C PHE A 100 -20.65 -17.42 5.57
N GLY A 101 -21.59 -16.51 5.32
CA GLY A 101 -22.57 -16.64 4.23
C GLY A 101 -21.96 -16.50 2.83
N VAL A 102 -20.87 -15.73 2.71
CA VAL A 102 -20.18 -15.46 1.42
C VAL A 102 -18.77 -16.07 1.36
N TRP A 103 -18.53 -17.12 2.14
CA TRP A 103 -17.21 -17.71 2.34
C TRP A 103 -16.52 -18.14 1.04
N ARG A 104 -17.27 -18.66 0.04
CA ARG A 104 -16.70 -19.13 -1.24
C ARG A 104 -16.06 -17.99 -2.05
N THR A 105 -16.78 -16.89 -2.22
CA THR A 105 -16.27 -15.70 -2.91
C THR A 105 -15.16 -15.04 -2.10
N SER A 106 -15.30 -15.04 -0.77
CA SER A 106 -14.30 -14.48 0.14
C SER A 106 -13.00 -15.27 0.13
N LEU A 107 -13.04 -16.60 -0.04
CA LEU A 107 -11.85 -17.43 -0.18
C LEU A 107 -11.08 -17.11 -1.46
N LEU A 108 -11.76 -16.95 -2.59
CA LEU A 108 -11.11 -16.56 -3.85
C LEU A 108 -10.47 -15.17 -3.75
N ALA A 109 -11.21 -14.19 -3.23
CA ALA A 109 -10.69 -12.84 -3.01
C ALA A 109 -9.51 -12.84 -2.02
N GLY A 110 -9.63 -13.60 -0.93
CA GLY A 110 -8.57 -13.76 0.07
C GLY A 110 -7.32 -14.45 -0.48
N PHE A 111 -7.49 -15.48 -1.30
CA PHE A 111 -6.39 -16.17 -1.98
C PHE A 111 -5.66 -15.23 -2.93
N LEU A 112 -6.38 -14.50 -3.79
CA LEU A 112 -5.79 -13.51 -4.69
C LEU A 112 -5.06 -12.41 -3.92
N GLY A 113 -5.62 -11.95 -2.79
CA GLY A 113 -4.98 -10.97 -1.91
C GLY A 113 -3.71 -11.51 -1.25
N ALA A 114 -3.72 -12.75 -0.76
CA ALA A 114 -2.55 -13.41 -0.20
C ALA A 114 -1.46 -13.65 -1.27
N PHE A 115 -1.87 -14.04 -2.48
CA PHE A 115 -0.99 -14.23 -3.62
C PHE A 115 -0.33 -12.91 -4.04
N ALA A 116 -1.08 -11.81 -4.12
CA ALA A 116 -0.51 -10.49 -4.35
C ALA A 116 0.48 -10.09 -3.23
N SER A 117 0.11 -10.33 -1.97
CA SER A 117 0.96 -10.04 -0.80
C SER A 117 2.26 -10.84 -0.81
N GLN A 118 2.26 -12.03 -1.39
CA GLN A 118 3.48 -12.84 -1.53
C GLN A 118 4.53 -12.15 -2.40
N PHE A 119 4.14 -11.52 -3.52
CA PHE A 119 5.09 -10.76 -4.34
C PHE A 119 5.69 -9.57 -3.59
N TRP A 120 4.89 -8.92 -2.74
CA TRP A 120 5.37 -7.85 -1.87
C TRP A 120 6.42 -8.35 -0.87
N PHE A 121 6.16 -9.47 -0.21
CA PHE A 121 7.07 -10.03 0.80
C PHE A 121 8.35 -10.60 0.18
N ILE A 122 8.25 -11.18 -1.02
CA ILE A 122 9.44 -11.53 -1.82
C ILE A 122 10.25 -10.26 -2.15
N GLY A 123 9.59 -9.18 -2.57
CA GLY A 123 10.27 -7.88 -2.76
C GLY A 123 10.98 -7.42 -1.49
N PHE A 124 10.32 -7.53 -0.33
CA PHE A 124 10.90 -7.18 0.96
C PHE A 124 12.02 -8.10 1.43
N SER A 125 12.20 -9.29 0.86
CA SER A 125 13.38 -10.11 1.12
C SER A 125 14.55 -9.67 0.24
N LEU A 126 14.29 -9.37 -1.03
CA LEU A 126 15.31 -9.01 -2.02
C LEU A 126 15.86 -7.58 -1.86
N THR A 127 15.01 -6.61 -1.52
CA THR A 127 15.42 -5.19 -1.44
C THR A 127 14.71 -4.44 -0.32
N THR A 128 15.20 -3.24 -0.01
CA THR A 128 14.65 -2.42 1.08
C THR A 128 13.16 -2.13 0.87
N ALA A 129 12.39 -2.04 1.96
CA ALA A 129 10.96 -1.76 1.89
C ALA A 129 10.65 -0.45 1.14
N ALA A 130 11.54 0.54 1.24
CA ALA A 130 11.45 1.80 0.51
C ALA A 130 11.55 1.61 -1.02
N ASN A 131 12.47 0.76 -1.48
CA ASN A 131 12.64 0.49 -2.91
C ASN A 131 11.41 -0.24 -3.49
N VAL A 132 10.89 -1.25 -2.78
CA VAL A 132 9.67 -1.98 -3.20
C VAL A 132 8.49 -1.03 -3.30
N ARG A 133 8.28 -0.16 -2.30
CA ARG A 133 7.19 0.83 -2.30
C ARG A 133 7.33 1.86 -3.42
N THR A 134 8.56 2.25 -3.75
CA THR A 134 8.82 3.13 -4.88
C THR A 134 8.43 2.47 -6.19
N LEU A 135 8.84 1.22 -6.40
CA LEU A 135 8.47 0.45 -7.59
C LEU A 135 6.95 0.29 -7.71
N ALA A 136 6.26 0.09 -6.59
CA ALA A 136 4.81 -0.01 -6.55
C ALA A 136 4.08 1.26 -6.99
N LEU A 137 4.72 2.44 -6.98
CA LEU A 137 4.10 3.64 -7.57
C LEU A 137 3.87 3.48 -9.08
N VAL A 138 4.61 2.61 -9.76
CA VAL A 138 4.35 2.26 -11.17
C VAL A 138 2.99 1.60 -11.34
N GLU A 139 2.54 0.82 -10.34
CA GLU A 139 1.23 0.19 -10.34
C GLU A 139 0.10 1.22 -10.41
N VAL A 140 0.24 2.37 -9.76
CA VAL A 140 -0.77 3.46 -9.82
C VAL A 140 -0.98 3.93 -11.25
N ILE A 141 0.09 4.04 -12.04
CA ILE A 141 0.02 4.43 -13.44
C ILE A 141 -0.71 3.35 -14.26
N MET A 142 -0.38 2.08 -14.02
CA MET A 142 -1.02 0.93 -14.67
C MET A 142 -2.51 0.85 -14.34
N ALA A 143 -2.88 0.95 -13.06
CA ALA A 143 -4.26 0.92 -12.59
C ALA A 143 -5.10 2.03 -13.23
N LEU A 144 -4.53 3.24 -13.37
CA LEU A 144 -5.19 4.35 -14.04
C LEU A 144 -5.30 4.14 -15.56
N GLY A 145 -4.29 3.54 -16.20
CA GLY A 145 -4.34 3.16 -17.62
C GLY A 145 -5.46 2.14 -17.89
N VAL A 146 -5.56 1.10 -17.05
CA VAL A 146 -6.65 0.13 -17.10
C VAL A 146 -7.99 0.79 -16.82
N SER A 147 -8.08 1.67 -15.81
CA SER A 147 -9.31 2.42 -15.52
C SER A 147 -9.75 3.28 -16.71
N ALA A 148 -8.84 3.97 -17.38
CA ALA A 148 -9.17 4.79 -18.54
C ALA A 148 -9.62 3.93 -19.73
N TYR A 149 -8.97 2.79 -19.95
CA TYR A 149 -9.25 1.90 -21.07
C TYR A 149 -10.55 1.08 -20.88
N VAL A 150 -10.74 0.50 -19.69
CA VAL A 150 -11.85 -0.40 -19.37
C VAL A 150 -13.10 0.36 -18.93
N LEU A 151 -12.96 1.38 -18.08
CA LEU A 151 -14.10 2.11 -17.53
C LEU A 151 -14.52 3.32 -18.38
N ARG A 152 -13.72 3.71 -19.39
CA ARG A 152 -13.97 4.86 -20.30
C ARG A 152 -14.34 6.16 -19.58
N GLN A 153 -13.93 6.32 -18.32
CA GLN A 153 -14.24 7.52 -17.55
C GLN A 153 -13.42 8.71 -18.04
N PRO A 154 -14.02 9.89 -18.26
CA PRO A 154 -13.30 11.07 -18.73
C PRO A 154 -12.30 11.53 -17.66
N VAL A 155 -11.01 11.44 -18.00
CA VAL A 155 -9.91 11.85 -17.10
C VAL A 155 -9.83 13.37 -17.05
N THR A 156 -10.06 13.94 -15.87
CA THR A 156 -10.03 15.39 -15.64
C THR A 156 -8.61 15.95 -15.77
N ARG A 157 -8.45 17.24 -16.13
CA ARG A 157 -7.12 17.92 -16.20
C ARG A 157 -6.32 17.77 -14.90
N ARG A 158 -7.00 17.74 -13.75
CA ARG A 158 -6.39 17.60 -12.42
C ARG A 158 -5.77 16.21 -12.20
N GLN A 159 -6.45 15.15 -12.64
CA GLN A 159 -5.90 13.78 -12.63
C GLN A 159 -4.66 13.68 -13.52
N LYS A 160 -4.67 14.31 -14.70
CA LYS A 160 -3.50 14.33 -15.61
C LYS A 160 -2.27 15.00 -14.99
N VAL A 161 -2.46 16.12 -14.29
CA VAL A 161 -1.37 16.82 -13.57
C VAL A 161 -0.85 15.97 -12.41
N GLY A 162 -1.72 15.37 -11.61
CA GLY A 162 -1.30 14.46 -10.54
C GLY A 162 -0.53 13.24 -11.07
N MET A 163 -0.96 12.69 -12.21
CA MET A 163 -0.24 11.60 -12.90
C MET A 163 1.16 12.03 -13.33
N ALA A 164 1.31 13.21 -13.94
CA ALA A 164 2.61 13.73 -14.35
C ALA A 164 3.56 13.91 -13.15
N VAL A 165 3.04 14.40 -12.00
CA VAL A 165 3.83 14.61 -10.79
C VAL A 165 4.24 13.27 -10.15
N ILE A 166 3.36 12.26 -10.12
CA ILE A 166 3.72 10.92 -9.64
C ILE A 166 4.79 10.28 -10.53
N VAL A 167 4.63 10.36 -11.86
CA VAL A 167 5.63 9.86 -12.82
C VAL A 167 6.98 10.55 -12.64
N LEU A 168 7.00 11.88 -12.47
CA LEU A 168 8.21 12.64 -12.19
C LEU A 168 8.83 12.25 -10.84
N GLY A 169 8.03 12.10 -9.80
CA GLY A 169 8.48 11.65 -8.48
C GLY A 169 9.12 10.27 -8.53
N VAL A 170 8.51 9.32 -9.22
CA VAL A 170 9.05 7.97 -9.44
C VAL A 170 10.35 8.02 -10.24
N GLY A 171 10.41 8.80 -11.33
CA GLY A 171 11.62 8.98 -12.14
C GLY A 171 12.78 9.59 -11.35
N LEU A 172 12.49 10.57 -10.49
CA LEU A 172 13.47 11.16 -9.57
C LEU A 172 13.94 10.17 -8.51
N LEU A 173 13.04 9.36 -7.95
CA LEU A 173 13.38 8.37 -6.93
C LEU A 173 14.22 7.22 -7.51
N LEU A 174 13.92 6.78 -8.73
CA LEU A 174 14.69 5.77 -9.46
C LEU A 174 16.07 6.30 -9.91
N SER A 175 16.15 7.56 -10.36
CA SER A 175 17.44 8.18 -10.70
C SER A 175 18.32 8.42 -9.47
N ALA A 176 17.74 8.77 -8.33
CA ALA A 176 18.44 8.91 -7.04
C ALA A 176 18.85 7.57 -6.40
N GLN A 177 18.42 6.43 -6.95
CA GLN A 177 18.81 5.09 -6.50
C GLN A 177 20.03 4.53 -7.25
N ARG A 178 20.56 5.21 -8.28
CA ARG A 178 21.77 4.74 -8.98
C ARG A 178 22.97 4.73 -8.01
N PRO A 179 23.62 3.57 -7.80
CA PRO A 179 24.92 3.54 -7.15
C PRO A 179 25.94 4.14 -8.13
N LEU A 180 26.73 5.11 -7.65
CA LEU A 180 28.06 5.33 -8.22
C LEU A 180 28.97 4.18 -7.75
#